data_AF-A0A9P8Q623-F1
#
_entry.id   AF-A0A9P8Q623-F1
#
_cell.length_a   1.000
_cell.length_b   1.000
_cell.length_c   1.000
_cell.angle_alpha   90.00
_cell.angle_beta   90.00
_cell.angle_gamma   90.00
#
_symmetry.space_group_name_H-M   'P 1'
#
loop_
_entity.id
_entity.type
_entity.pdbx_description
1 polymer ?
#
loop_
_entity_poly.entity_id
_entity_poly.type
_entity_poly.pdbx_seq_one_letter_code
_entity_poly.pdbx_strand_id
1 'polypeptide(L)'
;MEGLYFNIDKNGLLTSNQYINLTQCENLEDLKLQLSSTDYGNFLSDVATQLSTSIIQEKASKKLQDEFRYIREQAVEPLRTFLDYITCGYMIDNASLVISGAIHHRNLEDILERTNPLGWFETLPALKSAEDIKGVLDILKESPLAKFITQSNLDDAEILDDLNIEIVRNRLYKAYLEDFYLFTKNELSDPDSTILPELLQFEADRRVINITTNSLDSGLSSEEKLNLFPRFGNLYDFSKDLSECDNAERIREIVEYVGEYKVFFDGSTGKSIEDHFYEREMNLCRDAFTQQFTFSTIWAWLRSKEQEVRNITWIAEYLEHSLAILTCTSSDKVSNNSTRSPLGNQWDQRTNGALETRVKDHLLPTRRQRGEMERQWDVLDEEVHEVVQLELGTVQRSGRIVITNCRSWFRIDQFRRVTIQPQHEQIAKLITTDSSVMV
;
A
#
# COMPACT_ATOMS: atom_id res chain seq x y z
N MET A 1 -15.03 -20.99 -24.20
CA MET A 1 -15.37 -19.55 -24.16
C MET A 1 -14.63 -18.86 -23.01
N GLU A 2 -13.44 -19.38 -22.64
CA GLU A 2 -12.75 -19.02 -21.38
C GLU A 2 -11.78 -17.84 -21.55
N GLY A 3 -11.26 -17.57 -22.75
CA GLY A 3 -10.22 -16.55 -22.96
C GLY A 3 -10.65 -15.09 -23.02
N LEU A 4 -11.95 -14.77 -22.97
CA LEU A 4 -12.45 -13.39 -23.19
C LEU A 4 -12.48 -12.52 -21.91
N TYR A 5 -12.45 -13.13 -20.73
CA TYR A 5 -12.52 -12.42 -19.45
C TYR A 5 -11.18 -12.42 -18.66
N PHE A 6 -10.15 -13.11 -19.17
CA PHE A 6 -8.86 -13.26 -18.47
C PHE A 6 -7.89 -12.09 -18.66
N ASN A 7 -8.12 -11.21 -19.64
CA ASN A 7 -7.36 -9.96 -19.75
C ASN A 7 -8.05 -8.90 -18.90
N ILE A 8 -7.94 -9.02 -17.58
CA ILE A 8 -7.98 -7.81 -16.77
C ILE A 8 -6.85 -6.92 -17.25
N ASP A 9 -7.14 -5.65 -17.49
CA ASP A 9 -6.21 -4.74 -18.14
C ASP A 9 -5.07 -4.34 -17.20
N LYS A 10 -4.10 -5.26 -17.06
CA LYS A 10 -2.80 -4.99 -16.44
C LYS A 10 -2.14 -3.76 -17.07
N ASN A 11 -2.40 -3.48 -18.36
CA ASN A 11 -1.79 -2.36 -19.06
C ASN A 11 -2.30 -1.01 -18.55
N GLY A 12 -3.42 -1.00 -17.81
CA GLY A 12 -3.92 0.18 -17.13
C GLY A 12 -3.24 0.51 -15.81
N LEU A 13 -2.31 -0.32 -15.33
CA LEU A 13 -1.48 0.01 -14.16
C LEU A 13 -0.45 1.08 -14.52
N LEU A 14 -0.21 2.01 -13.59
CA LEU A 14 0.76 3.07 -13.78
C LEU A 14 2.19 2.51 -13.82
N THR A 15 2.90 2.86 -14.87
CA THR A 15 4.31 2.52 -15.10
C THR A 15 5.25 3.47 -14.34
N SER A 16 6.50 3.06 -14.15
CA SER A 16 7.53 3.89 -13.51
C SER A 16 7.66 5.27 -14.16
N ASN A 17 7.60 5.33 -15.49
CA ASN A 17 7.65 6.60 -16.23
C ASN A 17 6.44 7.50 -15.92
N GLN A 18 5.24 6.92 -15.80
CA GLN A 18 4.05 7.69 -15.42
C GLN A 18 4.18 8.21 -13.98
N TYR A 19 4.69 7.42 -13.04
CA TYR A 19 4.96 7.90 -11.68
C TYR A 19 5.98 9.05 -11.65
N ILE A 20 7.07 8.96 -12.43
CA ILE A 20 8.04 10.06 -12.55
C ILE A 20 7.33 11.34 -13.00
N ASN A 21 6.45 11.26 -14.00
CA ASN A 21 5.68 12.42 -14.45
C ASN A 21 4.76 12.99 -13.35
N LEU A 22 4.10 12.12 -12.56
CA LEU A 22 3.25 12.56 -11.44
C LEU A 22 4.05 13.26 -10.34
N THR A 23 5.27 12.83 -10.06
CA THR A 23 6.15 13.47 -9.05
C THR A 23 6.66 14.85 -9.47
N GLN A 24 6.58 15.17 -10.76
CA GLN A 24 7.00 16.47 -11.30
C GLN A 24 5.86 17.51 -11.32
N CYS A 25 4.64 17.12 -10.96
CA CYS A 25 3.52 18.03 -10.82
C CYS A 25 3.79 19.08 -9.71
N GLU A 26 3.28 20.31 -9.86
CA GLU A 26 3.46 21.36 -8.83
C GLU A 26 2.22 21.49 -7.94
N ASN A 27 1.05 21.13 -8.47
CA ASN A 27 -0.23 21.24 -7.78
C ASN A 27 -1.17 20.08 -8.17
N LEU A 28 -2.32 20.05 -7.50
CA LEU A 28 -3.34 19.02 -7.68
C LEU A 28 -4.05 19.05 -9.04
N GLU A 29 -4.17 20.21 -9.69
CA GLU A 29 -4.74 20.32 -11.04
C GLU A 29 -3.79 19.74 -12.09
N ASP A 30 -2.47 19.95 -11.92
CA ASP A 30 -1.46 19.32 -12.77
C ASP A 30 -1.52 17.78 -12.63
N LEU A 31 -1.65 17.28 -11.40
CA LEU A 31 -1.80 15.87 -11.11
C LEU A 31 -3.04 15.29 -11.81
N LYS A 32 -4.18 15.99 -11.71
CA LYS A 32 -5.43 15.62 -12.40
C LYS A 32 -5.25 15.57 -13.92
N LEU A 33 -4.59 16.57 -14.51
CA LEU A 33 -4.31 16.61 -15.94
C LEU A 33 -3.41 15.43 -16.36
N GLN A 34 -2.36 15.15 -15.59
CA GLN A 34 -1.46 14.05 -15.89
C GLN A 34 -2.16 12.69 -15.79
N LEU A 35 -3.00 12.47 -14.76
CA LEU A 35 -3.80 11.26 -14.62
C LEU A 35 -4.84 11.11 -15.75
N SER A 36 -5.34 12.20 -16.32
CA SER A 36 -6.29 12.13 -17.44
C SER A 36 -5.72 11.53 -18.73
N SER A 37 -4.38 11.53 -18.85
CA SER A 37 -3.66 10.87 -19.96
C SER A 37 -3.49 9.35 -19.77
N THR A 38 -3.88 8.84 -18.60
CA THR A 38 -3.80 7.41 -18.24
C THR A 38 -5.20 6.78 -18.26
N ASP A 39 -5.32 5.50 -17.88
CA ASP A 39 -6.60 4.79 -17.80
C ASP A 39 -7.57 5.32 -16.73
N TYR A 40 -7.10 6.21 -15.85
CA TYR A 40 -7.95 7.02 -14.99
C TYR A 40 -8.85 7.97 -15.78
N GLY A 41 -8.41 8.43 -16.95
CA GLY A 41 -9.15 9.31 -17.82
C GLY A 41 -9.78 10.49 -17.07
N ASN A 42 -11.05 10.78 -17.36
CA ASN A 42 -11.74 11.94 -16.81
C ASN A 42 -12.48 11.66 -15.49
N PHE A 43 -11.97 10.78 -14.62
CA PHE A 43 -12.64 10.40 -13.36
C PHE A 43 -12.85 11.57 -12.36
N LEU A 44 -12.10 12.67 -12.53
CA LEU A 44 -12.21 13.91 -11.74
C LEU A 44 -12.92 15.05 -12.48
N SER A 45 -13.58 14.79 -13.59
CA SER A 45 -14.24 15.83 -14.42
C SER A 45 -15.44 16.49 -13.72
N ASP A 46 -16.18 15.74 -12.90
CA ASP A 46 -17.37 16.22 -12.18
C ASP A 46 -17.04 17.05 -10.93
N VAL A 47 -15.77 17.22 -10.58
CA VAL A 47 -15.35 18.00 -9.40
C VAL A 47 -15.33 19.48 -9.77
N ALA A 48 -16.39 20.20 -9.42
CA ALA A 48 -16.57 21.64 -9.70
C ALA A 48 -15.91 22.57 -8.66
N THR A 49 -15.55 22.04 -7.49
CA THR A 49 -14.90 22.76 -6.38
C THR A 49 -13.38 22.53 -6.37
N GLN A 50 -12.65 23.22 -5.47
CA GLN A 50 -11.23 22.97 -5.24
C GLN A 50 -10.97 21.46 -5.03
N LEU A 51 -9.99 20.91 -5.76
CA LEU A 51 -9.54 19.54 -5.62
C LEU A 51 -8.89 19.36 -4.24
N SER A 52 -9.19 18.27 -3.56
CA SER A 52 -8.50 17.85 -2.34
C SER A 52 -7.98 16.43 -2.49
N THR A 53 -6.93 16.11 -1.74
CA THR A 53 -6.39 14.75 -1.57
C THR A 53 -7.47 13.70 -1.28
N SER A 54 -8.37 14.01 -0.35
CA SER A 54 -9.49 13.11 0.02
C SER A 54 -10.43 12.80 -1.15
N ILE A 55 -10.76 13.79 -1.98
CA ILE A 55 -11.63 13.61 -3.16
C ILE A 55 -10.92 12.73 -4.20
N ILE A 56 -9.62 12.92 -4.41
CA ILE A 56 -8.84 12.11 -5.36
C ILE A 56 -8.85 10.65 -4.90
N GLN A 57 -8.55 10.40 -3.62
CA GLN A 57 -8.57 9.05 -3.05
C GLN A 57 -9.95 8.40 -3.19
N GLU A 58 -11.03 9.11 -2.84
CA GLU A 58 -12.39 8.61 -2.92
C GLU A 58 -12.76 8.22 -4.36
N LYS A 59 -12.49 9.11 -5.32
CA LYS A 59 -12.84 8.89 -6.73
C LYS A 59 -11.99 7.80 -7.37
N ALA A 60 -10.70 7.71 -7.04
CA ALA A 60 -9.81 6.66 -7.51
C ALA A 60 -10.23 5.29 -6.95
N SER A 61 -10.55 5.23 -5.65
CA SER A 61 -11.06 4.02 -4.99
C SER A 61 -12.42 3.60 -5.58
N LYS A 62 -13.30 4.56 -5.87
CA LYS A 62 -14.60 4.29 -6.48
C LYS A 62 -14.47 3.69 -7.89
N LYS A 63 -13.53 4.18 -8.71
CA LYS A 63 -13.25 3.59 -10.01
C LYS A 63 -12.84 2.11 -9.89
N LEU A 64 -11.91 1.80 -8.96
CA LEU A 64 -11.50 0.43 -8.68
C LEU A 64 -12.68 -0.44 -8.23
N GLN A 65 -13.54 0.08 -7.36
CA GLN A 65 -14.74 -0.62 -6.89
C GLN A 65 -15.72 -0.94 -8.01
N ASP A 66 -15.97 0.03 -8.90
CA ASP A 66 -16.89 -0.12 -10.02
C ASP A 66 -16.35 -1.18 -11.02
N GLU A 67 -15.04 -1.18 -11.28
CA GLU A 67 -14.37 -2.19 -12.10
C GLU A 67 -14.42 -3.59 -11.47
N PHE A 68 -14.13 -3.71 -10.16
CA PHE A 68 -14.22 -4.99 -9.46
C PHE A 68 -15.67 -5.51 -9.44
N ARG A 69 -16.65 -4.64 -9.19
CA ARG A 69 -18.07 -5.01 -9.19
C ARG A 69 -18.50 -5.51 -10.56
N TYR A 70 -18.06 -4.86 -11.65
CA TYR A 70 -18.33 -5.29 -13.01
C TYR A 70 -17.78 -6.71 -13.28
N ILE A 71 -16.55 -7.01 -12.87
CA ILE A 71 -15.97 -8.36 -12.98
C ILE A 71 -16.80 -9.37 -12.18
N ARG A 72 -17.16 -9.02 -10.94
CA ARG A 72 -17.93 -9.89 -10.04
C ARG A 72 -19.32 -10.21 -10.57
N GLU A 73 -20.02 -9.24 -11.17
CA GLU A 73 -21.36 -9.44 -11.77
C GLU A 73 -21.35 -10.39 -12.97
N GLN A 74 -20.23 -10.51 -13.67
CA GLN A 74 -20.06 -11.39 -14.82
C GLN A 74 -19.46 -12.75 -14.48
N ALA A 75 -18.94 -12.91 -13.26
CA ALA A 75 -18.33 -14.14 -12.80
C ALA A 75 -19.37 -15.24 -12.60
N VAL A 76 -19.00 -16.46 -13.02
CA VAL A 76 -19.73 -17.71 -12.75
C VAL A 76 -18.90 -18.59 -11.82
N GLU A 77 -19.50 -19.61 -11.22
CA GLU A 77 -18.75 -20.55 -10.38
C GLU A 77 -17.64 -21.27 -11.17
N PRO A 78 -16.45 -21.50 -10.57
CA PRO A 78 -16.06 -21.23 -9.18
C PRO A 78 -15.51 -19.81 -8.92
N LEU A 79 -15.35 -18.99 -9.97
CA LEU A 79 -14.78 -17.65 -9.86
C LEU A 79 -15.65 -16.72 -9.02
N ARG A 80 -16.97 -16.88 -9.07
CA ARG A 80 -17.89 -16.06 -8.26
C ARG A 80 -17.63 -16.25 -6.76
N THR A 81 -17.55 -17.49 -6.29
CA THR A 81 -17.21 -17.78 -4.90
C THR A 81 -15.83 -17.23 -4.52
N PHE A 82 -14.83 -17.35 -5.41
CA PHE A 82 -13.50 -16.77 -5.18
C PHE A 82 -13.55 -15.24 -4.96
N LEU A 83 -14.29 -14.52 -5.80
CA LEU A 83 -14.48 -13.06 -5.64
C LEU A 83 -15.24 -12.70 -4.37
N ASP A 84 -16.20 -13.53 -3.95
CA ASP A 84 -16.92 -13.35 -2.70
C ASP A 84 -15.97 -13.50 -1.49
N TYR A 85 -15.05 -14.46 -1.51
CA TYR A 85 -13.98 -14.56 -0.51
C TYR A 85 -13.12 -13.29 -0.45
N ILE A 86 -12.72 -12.72 -1.60
CA ILE A 86 -11.97 -11.46 -1.62
C ILE A 86 -12.74 -10.35 -0.90
N THR A 87 -14.05 -10.20 -1.16
CA THR A 87 -14.87 -9.18 -0.50
C THR A 87 -15.02 -9.40 1.00
N CYS A 88 -14.97 -10.65 1.48
CA CYS A 88 -15.09 -10.98 2.91
C CYS A 88 -14.04 -10.29 3.77
N GLY A 89 -12.80 -10.10 3.27
CA GLY A 89 -11.77 -9.35 4.00
C GLY A 89 -12.21 -7.93 4.33
N TYR A 90 -12.73 -7.20 3.34
CA TYR A 90 -13.26 -5.85 3.54
C TYR A 90 -14.53 -5.82 4.40
N MET A 91 -15.36 -6.87 4.31
CA MET A 91 -16.53 -7.00 5.17
C MET A 91 -16.12 -7.15 6.64
N ILE A 92 -15.02 -7.86 6.95
CA ILE A 92 -14.49 -7.99 8.32
C ILE A 92 -14.02 -6.64 8.84
N ASP A 93 -13.33 -5.83 8.03
CA ASP A 93 -12.91 -4.48 8.43
C ASP A 93 -14.12 -3.58 8.71
N ASN A 94 -15.13 -3.61 7.83
CA ASN A 94 -16.37 -2.87 8.02
C ASN A 94 -17.12 -3.33 9.28
N ALA A 95 -17.25 -4.64 9.49
CA ALA A 95 -17.87 -5.20 10.69
C ALA A 95 -17.12 -4.77 11.96
N SER A 96 -15.78 -4.83 11.94
CA SER A 96 -14.95 -4.38 13.07
C SER A 96 -15.13 -2.89 13.36
N LEU A 97 -15.25 -2.06 12.32
CA LEU A 97 -15.48 -0.62 12.45
C LEU A 97 -16.87 -0.33 13.04
N VAL A 98 -17.91 -1.03 12.58
CA VAL A 98 -19.27 -0.91 13.11
C VAL A 98 -19.32 -1.37 14.57
N ILE A 99 -18.75 -2.52 14.91
CA ILE A 99 -18.74 -3.05 16.28
C ILE A 99 -18.05 -2.05 17.23
N SER A 100 -16.89 -1.50 16.83
CA SER A 100 -16.23 -0.43 17.62
C SER A 100 -17.12 0.80 17.78
N GLY A 101 -17.83 1.18 16.72
CA GLY A 101 -18.81 2.26 16.76
C GLY A 101 -19.92 2.05 17.77
N ALA A 102 -20.49 0.84 17.79
CA ALA A 102 -21.54 0.44 18.71
C ALA A 102 -21.06 0.42 20.17
N ILE A 103 -19.87 -0.16 20.43
CA ILE A 103 -19.23 -0.17 21.76
C ILE A 103 -19.04 1.27 22.29
N HIS A 104 -18.70 2.21 21.42
CA HIS A 104 -18.49 3.61 21.80
C HIS A 104 -19.75 4.49 21.70
N HIS A 105 -20.93 3.90 21.48
CA HIS A 105 -22.21 4.61 21.30
C HIS A 105 -22.16 5.77 20.29
N ARG A 106 -21.43 5.57 19.19
CA ARG A 106 -21.35 6.54 18.10
C ARG A 106 -22.53 6.37 17.15
N ASN A 107 -22.88 7.42 16.42
CA ASN A 107 -23.89 7.35 15.39
C ASN A 107 -23.42 6.39 14.28
N LEU A 108 -24.14 5.28 14.09
CA LEU A 108 -23.81 4.29 13.07
C LEU A 108 -23.97 4.84 11.66
N GLU A 109 -24.79 5.87 11.45
CA GLU A 109 -24.90 6.51 10.13
C GLU A 109 -23.58 7.14 9.67
N ASP A 110 -22.94 7.91 10.54
CA ASP A 110 -21.65 8.55 10.25
C ASP A 110 -20.52 7.53 10.05
N ILE A 111 -20.63 6.38 10.73
CA ILE A 111 -19.66 5.28 10.60
C ILE A 111 -19.83 4.57 9.26
N LEU A 112 -21.08 4.36 8.82
CA LEU A 112 -21.37 3.72 7.54
C LEU A 112 -20.82 4.53 6.36
N GLU A 113 -20.79 5.85 6.44
CA GLU A 113 -20.16 6.70 5.41
C GLU A 113 -18.64 6.48 5.30
N ARG A 114 -18.01 5.92 6.33
CA ARG A 114 -16.57 5.63 6.38
C ARG A 114 -16.22 4.17 6.07
N THR A 115 -17.22 3.34 5.80
CA THR A 115 -17.00 1.92 5.46
C THR A 115 -16.42 1.78 4.05
N ASN A 116 -15.62 0.73 3.84
CA ASN A 116 -15.09 0.41 2.51
C ASN A 116 -16.23 -0.15 1.64
N PRO A 117 -16.55 0.44 0.48
CA PRO A 117 -17.62 -0.04 -0.38
C PRO A 117 -17.42 -1.45 -0.95
N LEU A 118 -16.18 -1.96 -1.04
CA LEU A 118 -15.94 -3.37 -1.45
C LEU A 118 -16.46 -4.37 -0.40
N GLY A 119 -16.53 -3.97 0.86
CA GLY A 119 -17.05 -4.77 1.96
C GLY A 119 -18.52 -4.51 2.27
N TRP A 120 -19.27 -3.96 1.31
CA TRP A 120 -20.69 -3.70 1.49
C TRP A 120 -21.52 -4.98 1.34
N PHE A 121 -22.47 -5.19 2.25
CA PHE A 121 -23.43 -6.30 2.20
C PHE A 121 -24.85 -5.80 2.48
N GLU A 122 -25.86 -6.54 2.02
CA GLU A 122 -27.26 -6.09 2.02
C GLU A 122 -27.82 -5.79 3.40
N THR A 123 -27.36 -6.49 4.44
CA THR A 123 -27.79 -6.27 5.83
C THR A 123 -27.05 -5.12 6.52
N LEU A 124 -26.02 -4.51 5.89
CA LEU A 124 -25.23 -3.44 6.51
C LEU A 124 -26.08 -2.18 6.83
N PRO A 125 -27.02 -1.71 5.99
CA PRO A 125 -27.93 -0.63 6.34
C PRO A 125 -28.85 -0.93 7.52
N ALA A 126 -29.20 -2.21 7.74
CA ALA A 126 -30.07 -2.60 8.85
C ALA A 126 -29.40 -2.32 10.21
N LEU A 127 -28.05 -2.27 10.23
CA LEU A 127 -27.29 -1.93 11.43
C LEU A 127 -27.62 -0.55 11.98
N LYS A 128 -28.11 0.39 11.16
CA LYS A 128 -28.57 1.70 11.63
C LYS A 128 -29.67 1.63 12.69
N SER A 129 -30.43 0.53 12.69
CA SER A 129 -31.52 0.30 13.65
C SER A 129 -31.05 -0.39 14.94
N ALA A 130 -29.79 -0.85 15.00
CA ALA A 130 -29.26 -1.50 16.17
C ALA A 130 -28.80 -0.47 17.21
N GLU A 131 -29.33 -0.57 18.43
CA GLU A 131 -28.94 0.29 19.56
C GLU A 131 -27.77 -0.30 20.36
N ASP A 132 -27.67 -1.64 20.39
CA ASP A 132 -26.72 -2.39 21.20
C ASP A 132 -25.87 -3.35 20.35
N ILE A 133 -24.71 -3.76 20.89
CA ILE A 133 -23.77 -4.71 20.27
C ILE A 133 -24.44 -6.04 19.95
N LYS A 134 -25.37 -6.48 20.81
CA LYS A 134 -26.15 -7.70 20.54
C LYS A 134 -26.97 -7.59 19.25
N GLY A 135 -27.63 -6.45 19.03
CA GLY A 135 -28.38 -6.20 17.80
C GLY A 135 -27.46 -6.14 16.58
N VAL A 136 -26.29 -5.52 16.71
CA VAL A 136 -25.25 -5.52 15.66
C VAL A 136 -24.80 -6.94 15.34
N LEU A 137 -24.50 -7.75 16.35
CA LEU A 137 -24.06 -9.14 16.18
C LEU A 137 -25.13 -10.02 15.51
N ASP A 138 -26.39 -9.88 15.91
CA ASP A 138 -27.50 -10.63 15.32
C ASP A 138 -27.65 -10.31 13.83
N ILE A 139 -27.52 -9.05 13.42
CA ILE A 139 -27.54 -8.64 12.00
C ILE A 139 -26.30 -9.16 11.25
N LEU A 140 -25.12 -9.15 11.89
CA LEU A 140 -23.89 -9.70 11.30
C LEU A 140 -23.97 -11.23 11.12
N LYS A 141 -24.72 -11.95 11.96
CA LYS A 141 -24.99 -13.39 11.81
C LYS A 141 -25.92 -13.72 10.64
N GLU A 142 -26.59 -12.74 10.05
CA GLU A 142 -27.34 -12.90 8.79
C GLU A 142 -26.47 -12.63 7.54
N SER A 143 -25.23 -12.16 7.73
CA SER A 143 -24.30 -11.86 6.65
C SER A 143 -23.44 -13.08 6.26
N PRO A 144 -22.72 -13.04 5.12
CA PRO A 144 -21.73 -14.05 4.77
C PRO A 144 -20.62 -14.27 5.81
N LEU A 145 -20.45 -13.35 6.77
CA LEU A 145 -19.50 -13.47 7.88
C LEU A 145 -19.96 -14.42 8.99
N ALA A 146 -21.21 -14.85 8.98
CA ALA A 146 -21.79 -15.70 10.03
C ALA A 146 -20.93 -16.93 10.34
N LYS A 147 -20.42 -17.60 9.30
CA LYS A 147 -19.53 -18.76 9.45
C LYS A 147 -18.27 -18.44 10.25
N PHE A 148 -17.69 -17.25 10.06
CA PHE A 148 -16.47 -16.83 10.73
C PHE A 148 -16.75 -16.40 12.16
N ILE A 149 -17.87 -15.72 12.42
CA ILE A 149 -18.28 -15.32 13.78
C ILE A 149 -18.42 -16.55 14.68
N THR A 150 -19.11 -17.58 14.20
CA THR A 150 -19.30 -18.83 14.94
C THR A 150 -17.99 -19.61 15.10
N GLN A 151 -17.16 -19.69 14.05
CA GLN A 151 -15.84 -20.34 14.14
C GLN A 151 -14.87 -19.64 15.12
N SER A 152 -15.00 -18.32 15.26
CA SER A 152 -14.17 -17.49 16.15
C SER A 152 -14.67 -17.44 17.60
N ASN A 153 -15.74 -18.16 17.95
CA ASN A 153 -16.42 -18.12 19.26
C ASN A 153 -16.80 -16.69 19.68
N LEU A 154 -17.27 -15.89 18.74
CA LEU A 154 -17.70 -14.50 18.96
C LEU A 154 -19.24 -14.39 19.04
N ASP A 155 -19.92 -15.48 19.40
CA ASP A 155 -21.39 -15.54 19.39
C ASP A 155 -22.03 -14.82 20.59
N ASP A 156 -21.25 -14.53 21.63
CA ASP A 156 -21.68 -13.92 22.88
C ASP A 156 -21.29 -12.43 22.96
N ALA A 157 -22.29 -11.55 23.10
CA ALA A 157 -22.08 -10.10 23.16
C ALA A 157 -21.26 -9.64 24.38
N GLU A 158 -21.37 -10.34 25.51
CA GLU A 158 -20.60 -10.03 26.73
C GLU A 158 -19.09 -10.22 26.51
N ILE A 159 -18.71 -11.21 25.69
CA ILE A 159 -17.32 -11.43 25.30
C ILE A 159 -16.83 -10.29 24.40
N LEU A 160 -17.70 -9.78 23.52
CA LEU A 160 -17.36 -8.68 22.61
C LEU A 160 -17.17 -7.33 23.34
N ASP A 161 -17.93 -7.08 24.40
CA ASP A 161 -17.81 -5.85 25.22
C ASP A 161 -16.46 -5.76 25.93
N ASP A 162 -15.97 -6.89 26.46
CA ASP A 162 -14.73 -6.96 27.22
C ASP A 162 -13.48 -7.13 26.33
N LEU A 163 -13.66 -7.61 25.10
CA LEU A 163 -12.55 -7.82 24.17
C LEU A 163 -12.15 -6.53 23.44
N ASN A 164 -10.83 -6.36 23.31
CA ASN A 164 -10.30 -5.35 22.40
C ASN A 164 -10.77 -5.65 20.97
N ILE A 165 -11.32 -4.64 20.27
CA ILE A 165 -11.79 -4.77 18.89
C ILE A 165 -10.71 -5.33 17.94
N GLU A 166 -9.43 -5.06 18.21
CA GLU A 166 -8.33 -5.62 17.43
C GLU A 166 -8.22 -7.15 17.59
N ILE A 167 -8.53 -7.69 18.77
CA ILE A 167 -8.58 -9.14 19.01
C ILE A 167 -9.75 -9.75 18.24
N VAL A 168 -10.92 -9.11 18.27
CA VAL A 168 -12.11 -9.51 17.50
C VAL A 168 -11.78 -9.56 16.00
N ARG A 169 -11.20 -8.47 15.47
CA ARG A 169 -10.76 -8.38 14.07
C ARG A 169 -9.79 -9.51 13.71
N ASN A 170 -8.77 -9.74 14.53
CA ASN A 170 -7.77 -10.78 14.27
C ASN A 170 -8.36 -12.20 14.32
N ARG A 171 -9.29 -12.49 15.22
CA ARG A 171 -9.98 -13.79 15.26
C ARG A 171 -10.82 -14.03 14.00
N LEU A 172 -11.57 -13.02 13.55
CA LEU A 172 -12.36 -13.12 12.32
C LEU A 172 -11.47 -13.33 11.10
N TYR A 173 -10.37 -12.58 11.00
CA TYR A 173 -9.41 -12.74 9.90
C TYR A 173 -8.73 -14.11 9.90
N LYS A 174 -8.41 -14.66 11.09
CA LYS A 174 -7.89 -16.02 11.19
C LYS A 174 -8.85 -17.05 10.60
N ALA A 175 -10.11 -17.03 11.03
CA ALA A 175 -11.13 -17.95 10.52
C ALA A 175 -11.34 -17.80 9.00
N TYR A 176 -11.39 -16.54 8.53
CA TYR A 176 -11.49 -16.21 7.11
C TYR A 176 -10.32 -16.74 6.28
N LEU A 177 -9.08 -16.49 6.72
CA LEU A 177 -7.89 -16.90 5.99
C LEU A 177 -7.75 -18.42 5.93
N GLU A 178 -8.03 -19.12 7.02
CA GLU A 178 -7.98 -20.58 7.06
C GLU A 178 -9.01 -21.21 6.10
N ASP A 179 -10.25 -20.70 6.11
CA ASP A 179 -11.31 -21.17 5.21
C ASP A 179 -11.00 -20.84 3.74
N PHE A 180 -10.49 -19.63 3.47
CA PHE A 180 -10.15 -19.22 2.11
C PHE A 180 -8.96 -20.03 1.56
N TYR A 181 -7.96 -20.33 2.38
CA TYR A 181 -6.86 -21.21 2.03
C TYR A 181 -7.33 -22.64 1.71
N LEU A 182 -8.28 -23.17 2.48
CA LEU A 182 -8.87 -24.49 2.19
C LEU A 182 -9.68 -24.48 0.89
N PHE A 183 -10.48 -23.43 0.64
CA PHE A 183 -11.21 -23.26 -0.61
C PHE A 183 -10.25 -23.26 -1.82
N THR A 184 -9.18 -22.46 -1.77
CA THR A 184 -8.21 -22.37 -2.88
C THR A 184 -7.49 -23.68 -3.14
N LYS A 185 -7.23 -24.50 -2.12
CA LYS A 185 -6.59 -25.81 -2.29
C LYS A 185 -7.52 -26.93 -2.75
N ASN A 186 -8.78 -26.92 -2.29
CA ASN A 186 -9.68 -28.05 -2.48
C ASN A 186 -10.62 -27.87 -3.67
N GLU A 187 -11.07 -26.65 -3.94
CA GLU A 187 -12.13 -26.36 -4.93
C GLU A 187 -11.58 -25.80 -6.25
N LEU A 188 -10.37 -25.25 -6.25
CA LEU A 188 -9.74 -24.71 -7.46
C LEU A 188 -8.78 -25.74 -8.09
N SER A 189 -8.64 -25.70 -9.41
CA SER A 189 -7.71 -26.52 -10.16
C SER A 189 -6.37 -25.82 -10.39
N ASP A 190 -5.34 -26.59 -10.76
CA ASP A 190 -4.06 -26.01 -11.16
C ASP A 190 -4.23 -25.10 -12.40
N PRO A 191 -3.53 -23.95 -12.47
CA PRO A 191 -2.44 -23.52 -11.58
C PRO A 191 -2.90 -22.76 -10.31
N ASP A 192 -4.19 -22.41 -10.19
CA ASP A 192 -4.72 -21.59 -9.08
C ASP A 192 -4.52 -22.23 -7.70
N SER A 193 -4.65 -23.56 -7.60
CA SER A 193 -4.39 -24.34 -6.38
C SER A 193 -2.94 -24.30 -5.88
N THR A 194 -2.02 -23.75 -6.66
CA THR A 194 -0.61 -23.54 -6.26
C THR A 194 -0.32 -22.07 -5.96
N ILE A 195 -0.71 -21.15 -6.84
CA ILE A 195 -0.37 -19.72 -6.73
C ILE A 195 -1.14 -19.02 -5.61
N LEU A 196 -2.47 -19.24 -5.53
CA LEU A 196 -3.30 -18.53 -4.56
C LEU A 196 -2.94 -18.89 -3.11
N PRO A 197 -2.67 -20.17 -2.78
CA PRO A 197 -2.14 -20.52 -1.47
C PRO A 197 -0.83 -19.80 -1.12
N GLU A 198 0.09 -19.61 -2.05
CA GLU A 198 1.35 -18.88 -1.81
C GLU A 198 1.07 -17.40 -1.46
N LEU A 199 0.17 -16.76 -2.22
CA LEU A 199 -0.28 -15.39 -1.94
C LEU A 199 -0.93 -15.27 -0.56
N LEU A 200 -1.75 -16.25 -0.17
CA LEU A 200 -2.42 -16.28 1.14
C LEU A 200 -1.46 -16.62 2.29
N GLN A 201 -0.44 -17.44 2.05
CA GLN A 201 0.60 -17.72 3.05
C GLN A 201 1.34 -16.44 3.44
N PHE A 202 1.69 -15.61 2.46
CA PHE A 202 2.29 -14.31 2.73
C PHE A 202 1.37 -13.40 3.57
N GLU A 203 0.06 -13.37 3.28
CA GLU A 203 -0.91 -12.61 4.08
C GLU A 203 -1.03 -13.13 5.53
N ALA A 204 -1.01 -14.46 5.71
CA ALA A 204 -1.02 -15.07 7.03
C ALA A 204 0.24 -14.71 7.82
N ASP A 205 1.42 -14.86 7.20
CA ASP A 205 2.71 -14.56 7.83
C ASP A 205 2.85 -13.07 8.17
N ARG A 206 2.41 -12.17 7.28
CA ARG A 206 2.33 -10.72 7.56
C ARG A 206 1.51 -10.44 8.82
N ARG A 207 0.36 -11.11 8.98
CA ARG A 207 -0.48 -10.95 10.16
C ARG A 207 0.18 -11.51 11.42
N VAL A 208 0.82 -12.67 11.35
CA VAL A 208 1.55 -13.23 12.51
C VAL A 208 2.63 -12.24 12.97
N ILE A 209 3.43 -11.69 12.06
CA ILE A 209 4.48 -10.71 12.40
C ILE A 209 3.86 -9.44 13.01
N ASN A 210 2.81 -8.89 12.39
CA ASN A 210 2.17 -7.67 12.88
C ASN A 210 1.52 -7.86 14.25
N ILE A 211 0.81 -8.97 14.47
CA ILE A 211 0.21 -9.31 15.77
C ILE A 211 1.33 -9.47 16.81
N THR A 212 2.39 -10.21 16.49
CA THR A 212 3.49 -10.43 17.44
C THR A 212 4.17 -9.12 17.81
N THR A 213 4.47 -8.27 16.83
CA THR A 213 5.11 -6.96 17.02
C THR A 213 4.23 -6.01 17.82
N ASN A 214 2.96 -5.86 17.46
CA ASN A 214 2.02 -4.98 18.16
C ASN A 214 1.63 -5.52 19.55
N SER A 215 1.80 -6.82 19.78
CA SER A 215 1.47 -7.44 21.07
C SER A 215 2.55 -7.26 22.15
N LEU A 216 3.75 -6.77 21.81
CA LEU A 216 4.86 -6.59 22.75
C LEU A 216 4.46 -5.73 23.96
N ASP A 217 3.67 -4.67 23.73
CA ASP A 217 3.21 -3.75 24.78
C ASP A 217 1.79 -4.05 25.28
N SER A 218 1.11 -5.06 24.72
CA SER A 218 -0.33 -5.30 24.93
C SER A 218 -0.68 -6.15 26.15
N GLY A 219 0.30 -6.80 26.78
CA GLY A 219 0.08 -7.70 27.92
C GLY A 219 -0.63 -9.02 27.60
N LEU A 220 -0.84 -9.35 26.32
CA LEU A 220 -1.43 -10.62 25.87
C LEU A 220 -0.57 -11.82 26.24
N SER A 221 -1.22 -12.88 26.75
CA SER A 221 -0.57 -14.16 27.03
C SER A 221 -0.18 -14.90 25.75
N SER A 222 0.80 -15.81 25.83
CA SER A 222 1.22 -16.61 24.68
C SER A 222 0.10 -17.49 24.11
N GLU A 223 -0.78 -18.01 24.96
CA GLU A 223 -1.94 -18.80 24.53
C GLU A 223 -2.95 -17.96 23.74
N GLU A 224 -3.22 -16.73 24.19
CA GLU A 224 -4.07 -15.79 23.46
C GLU A 224 -3.47 -15.43 22.09
N LYS A 225 -2.16 -15.18 22.02
CA LYS A 225 -1.47 -14.92 20.74
C LYS A 225 -1.59 -16.10 19.77
N LEU A 226 -1.37 -17.33 20.23
CA LEU A 226 -1.55 -18.55 19.42
C LEU A 226 -2.98 -18.70 18.90
N ASN A 227 -3.98 -18.29 19.69
CA ASN A 227 -5.36 -18.29 19.25
C ASN A 227 -5.64 -17.26 18.15
N LEU A 228 -4.81 -16.22 17.99
CA LEU A 228 -4.91 -15.22 16.91
C LEU A 228 -4.15 -15.60 15.64
N PHE A 229 -3.13 -16.46 15.73
CA PHE A 229 -2.32 -16.83 14.56
C PHE A 229 -3.07 -17.80 13.61
N PRO A 230 -3.07 -17.54 12.29
CA PRO A 230 -3.53 -18.50 11.29
C PRO A 230 -2.76 -19.83 11.36
N ARG A 231 -3.44 -20.95 11.09
CA ARG A 231 -2.85 -22.30 11.13
C ARG A 231 -2.14 -22.73 9.83
N PHE A 232 -1.61 -21.78 9.07
CA PHE A 232 -0.87 -22.00 7.84
C PHE A 232 0.06 -20.79 7.57
N GLY A 233 0.99 -20.94 6.62
CA GLY A 233 2.05 -19.96 6.36
C GLY A 233 3.43 -20.56 6.58
N ASN A 234 4.47 -19.85 6.19
CA ASN A 234 5.85 -20.26 6.40
C ASN A 234 6.27 -20.08 7.88
N LEU A 235 5.58 -19.20 8.63
CA LEU A 235 5.82 -18.98 10.06
C LEU A 235 4.99 -19.89 10.98
N TYR A 236 4.16 -20.78 10.42
CA TYR A 236 3.29 -21.64 11.23
C TYR A 236 4.09 -22.55 12.17
N ASP A 237 5.18 -23.15 11.69
CA ASP A 237 6.03 -24.03 12.52
C ASP A 237 6.72 -23.27 13.67
N PHE A 238 6.94 -21.96 13.51
CA PHE A 238 7.55 -21.08 14.51
C PHE A 238 6.52 -20.34 15.38
N SER A 239 5.23 -20.60 15.20
CA SER A 239 4.15 -19.85 15.87
C SER A 239 4.23 -19.91 17.40
N LYS A 240 4.70 -21.04 17.97
CA LYS A 240 4.92 -21.16 19.42
C LYS A 240 6.03 -20.24 19.90
N ASP A 241 7.18 -20.27 19.22
CA ASP A 241 8.32 -19.44 19.56
C ASP A 241 7.99 -17.94 19.42
N LEU A 242 7.24 -17.57 18.38
CA LEU A 242 6.74 -16.20 18.18
C LEU A 242 5.76 -15.77 19.27
N SER A 243 4.90 -16.67 19.74
CA SER A 243 3.94 -16.36 20.82
C SER A 243 4.62 -16.11 22.18
N GLU A 244 5.81 -16.66 22.39
CA GLU A 244 6.62 -16.49 23.60
C GLU A 244 7.59 -15.30 23.52
N CYS A 245 7.62 -14.59 22.38
CA CYS A 245 8.49 -13.44 22.23
C CYS A 245 7.99 -12.24 23.06
N ASP A 246 8.94 -11.65 23.79
CA ASP A 246 8.78 -10.50 24.67
C ASP A 246 9.60 -9.28 24.21
N ASN A 247 10.43 -9.44 23.17
CA ASN A 247 11.25 -8.36 22.59
C ASN A 247 11.29 -8.43 21.06
N ALA A 248 11.63 -7.30 20.44
CA ALA A 248 11.70 -7.18 18.98
C ALA A 248 12.90 -7.93 18.39
N GLU A 249 13.98 -8.09 19.14
CA GLU A 249 15.17 -8.83 18.72
C GLU A 249 14.89 -10.31 18.47
N ARG A 250 14.17 -10.98 19.37
CA ARG A 250 13.83 -12.41 19.24
C ARG A 250 12.84 -12.65 18.09
N ILE A 251 11.90 -11.73 17.86
CA ILE A 251 11.01 -11.78 16.69
C ILE A 251 11.85 -11.76 15.41
N ARG A 252 12.82 -10.83 15.33
CA ARG A 252 13.74 -10.73 14.19
C ARG A 252 14.51 -12.03 13.98
N GLU A 253 15.12 -12.57 15.03
CA GLU A 253 15.90 -13.82 14.94
C GLU A 253 15.06 -14.98 14.39
N ILE A 254 13.81 -15.12 14.86
CA ILE A 254 12.92 -16.19 14.40
C ILE A 254 12.51 -15.99 12.94
N VAL A 255 12.12 -14.76 12.58
CA VAL A 255 11.67 -14.45 11.22
C VAL A 255 12.81 -14.54 10.21
N GLU A 256 14.05 -14.24 10.60
CA GLU A 256 15.25 -14.39 9.75
C GLU A 256 15.59 -15.84 9.39
N TYR A 257 15.14 -16.84 10.16
CA TYR A 257 15.29 -18.25 9.77
C TYR A 257 14.50 -18.59 8.50
N VAL A 258 13.41 -17.86 8.24
CA VAL A 258 12.66 -17.97 6.99
C VAL A 258 13.34 -17.10 5.95
N GLY A 259 13.99 -17.74 4.98
CA GLY A 259 14.84 -17.07 3.99
C GLY A 259 14.16 -15.93 3.25
N GLU A 260 12.84 -16.02 3.03
CA GLU A 260 12.04 -14.99 2.35
C GLU A 260 11.91 -13.68 3.14
N TYR A 261 11.93 -13.74 4.47
CA TYR A 261 11.75 -12.57 5.34
C TYR A 261 13.07 -12.01 5.88
N LYS A 262 14.20 -12.62 5.54
CA LYS A 262 15.52 -12.20 6.00
C LYS A 262 15.84 -10.73 5.68
N VAL A 263 15.37 -10.24 4.53
CA VAL A 263 15.63 -8.87 4.05
C VAL A 263 14.84 -7.82 4.85
N PHE A 264 13.76 -8.22 5.52
CA PHE A 264 12.80 -7.30 6.13
C PHE A 264 13.39 -6.55 7.32
N PHE A 265 14.38 -7.15 7.98
CA PHE A 265 15.06 -6.57 9.13
C PHE A 265 16.47 -6.06 8.81
N ASP A 266 16.85 -6.03 7.52
CA ASP A 266 18.12 -5.43 7.12
C ASP A 266 18.03 -3.89 7.23
N GLY A 267 18.56 -3.38 8.33
CA GLY A 267 18.64 -1.95 8.62
C GLY A 267 19.54 -1.15 7.66
N SER A 268 20.22 -1.79 6.71
CA SER A 268 20.99 -1.13 5.65
C SER A 268 20.09 -0.35 4.67
N THR A 269 18.86 -0.81 4.48
CA THR A 269 17.92 -0.28 3.47
C THR A 269 17.23 1.01 3.88
N GLY A 270 17.15 1.30 5.18
CA GLY A 270 16.38 2.43 5.72
C GLY A 270 14.87 2.32 5.55
N LYS A 271 14.36 1.20 4.99
CA LYS A 271 12.94 0.91 4.81
C LYS A 271 12.29 0.50 6.13
N SER A 272 11.02 0.86 6.30
CA SER A 272 10.21 0.31 7.40
C SER A 272 9.83 -1.15 7.11
N ILE A 273 9.40 -1.88 8.15
CA ILE A 273 8.91 -3.25 7.97
C ILE A 273 7.66 -3.29 7.07
N GLU A 274 6.81 -2.26 7.14
CA GLU A 274 5.64 -2.14 6.26
C GLU A 274 6.03 -1.95 4.80
N ASP A 275 7.07 -1.16 4.51
CA ASP A 275 7.56 -0.98 3.13
C ASP A 275 8.03 -2.32 2.54
N HIS A 276 8.73 -3.14 3.33
CA HIS A 276 9.13 -4.50 2.92
C HIS A 276 7.93 -5.41 2.68
N PHE A 277 6.87 -5.30 3.50
CA PHE A 277 5.62 -6.03 3.24
C PHE A 277 4.98 -5.61 1.91
N TYR A 278 4.85 -4.31 1.64
CA TYR A 278 4.27 -3.83 0.38
C TYR A 278 5.11 -4.24 -0.83
N GLU A 279 6.43 -4.14 -0.75
CA GLU A 279 7.33 -4.54 -1.84
C GLU A 279 7.24 -6.05 -2.12
N ARG A 280 7.25 -6.89 -1.09
CA ARG A 280 7.08 -8.33 -1.24
C ARG A 280 5.70 -8.67 -1.80
N GLU A 281 4.63 -8.03 -1.33
CA GLU A 281 3.27 -8.20 -1.85
C GLU A 281 3.21 -7.89 -3.35
N MET A 282 3.82 -6.77 -3.78
CA MET A 282 3.85 -6.37 -5.19
C MET A 282 4.72 -7.29 -6.04
N ASN A 283 5.84 -7.81 -5.52
CA ASN A 283 6.64 -8.80 -6.22
C ASN A 283 5.86 -10.10 -6.47
N LEU A 284 5.14 -10.60 -5.46
CA LEU A 284 4.28 -11.78 -5.62
C LEU A 284 3.14 -11.52 -6.63
N CYS A 285 2.51 -10.34 -6.59
CA CYS A 285 1.49 -9.95 -7.56
C CYS A 285 2.05 -9.86 -8.99
N ARG A 286 3.25 -9.30 -9.15
CA ARG A 286 3.97 -9.23 -10.43
C ARG A 286 4.19 -10.62 -11.01
N ASP A 287 4.66 -11.54 -10.17
CA ASP A 287 4.97 -12.91 -10.59
C ASP A 287 3.68 -13.68 -10.92
N ALA A 288 2.58 -13.44 -10.20
CA ALA A 288 1.26 -14.00 -10.52
C ALA A 288 0.77 -13.58 -11.93
N PHE A 289 1.10 -12.37 -12.41
CA PHE A 289 0.77 -11.94 -13.78
C PHE A 289 1.58 -12.65 -14.89
N THR A 290 2.63 -13.38 -14.55
CA THR A 290 3.39 -14.16 -15.56
C THR A 290 2.64 -15.42 -15.99
N GLN A 291 1.70 -15.88 -15.15
CA GLN A 291 0.87 -17.04 -15.41
C GLN A 291 -0.40 -16.65 -16.17
N GLN A 292 -0.90 -17.55 -17.01
CA GLN A 292 -2.09 -17.34 -17.84
C GLN A 292 -3.23 -18.26 -17.38
N PHE A 293 -4.47 -17.87 -17.65
CA PHE A 293 -5.67 -18.65 -17.32
C PHE A 293 -5.81 -18.98 -15.84
N THR A 294 -5.50 -18.02 -14.96
CA THR A 294 -5.50 -18.17 -13.50
C THR A 294 -6.28 -17.04 -12.81
N PHE A 295 -7.15 -17.40 -11.86
CA PHE A 295 -7.89 -16.44 -11.03
C PHE A 295 -6.96 -15.58 -10.16
N SER A 296 -5.74 -16.04 -9.88
CA SER A 296 -4.70 -15.24 -9.20
C SER A 296 -4.43 -13.89 -9.86
N THR A 297 -4.64 -13.76 -11.18
CA THR A 297 -4.53 -12.47 -11.87
C THR A 297 -5.50 -11.41 -11.35
N ILE A 298 -6.70 -11.82 -10.90
CA ILE A 298 -7.70 -10.91 -10.33
C ILE A 298 -7.27 -10.42 -8.94
N TRP A 299 -6.75 -11.33 -8.11
CA TRP A 299 -6.18 -10.96 -6.81
C TRP A 299 -5.00 -9.99 -6.99
N ALA A 300 -4.06 -10.35 -7.86
CA ALA A 300 -2.88 -9.54 -8.14
C ALA A 300 -3.26 -8.15 -8.68
N TRP A 301 -4.23 -8.08 -9.61
CA TRP A 301 -4.74 -6.81 -10.12
C TRP A 301 -5.38 -5.96 -9.03
N LEU A 302 -6.26 -6.53 -8.21
CA LEU A 302 -6.90 -5.78 -7.13
C LEU A 302 -5.86 -5.20 -6.18
N ARG A 303 -4.92 -6.03 -5.69
CA ARG A 303 -3.86 -5.59 -4.77
C ARG A 303 -2.92 -4.54 -5.40
N SER A 304 -2.52 -4.73 -6.65
CA SER A 304 -1.71 -3.74 -7.37
C SER A 304 -2.46 -2.42 -7.59
N LYS A 305 -3.76 -2.46 -7.91
CA LYS A 305 -4.57 -1.25 -8.04
C LYS A 305 -4.80 -0.54 -6.70
N GLU A 306 -4.98 -1.28 -5.61
CA GLU A 306 -5.02 -0.67 -4.28
C GLU A 306 -3.71 0.05 -3.95
N GLN A 307 -2.57 -0.57 -4.25
CA GLN A 307 -1.28 0.05 -4.05
C GLN A 307 -1.09 1.29 -4.93
N GLU A 308 -1.57 1.25 -6.17
CA GLU A 308 -1.56 2.41 -7.06
C GLU A 308 -2.39 3.58 -6.51
N VAL A 309 -3.58 3.31 -5.97
CA VAL A 309 -4.41 4.34 -5.32
C VAL A 309 -3.69 4.93 -4.09
N ARG A 310 -3.02 4.09 -3.27
CA ARG A 310 -2.19 4.57 -2.14
C ARG A 310 -1.05 5.46 -2.63
N ASN A 311 -0.35 5.06 -3.69
CA ASN A 311 0.76 5.84 -4.26
C ASN A 311 0.27 7.18 -4.80
N ILE A 312 -0.84 7.22 -5.54
CA ILE A 312 -1.44 8.46 -6.06
C ILE A 312 -1.84 9.38 -4.91
N THR A 313 -2.48 8.83 -3.87
CA THR A 313 -2.90 9.60 -2.68
C THR A 313 -1.70 10.20 -1.96
N TRP A 314 -0.63 9.41 -1.78
CA TRP A 314 0.62 9.88 -1.17
C TRP A 314 1.29 11.00 -1.97
N ILE A 315 1.33 10.89 -3.30
CA ILE A 315 1.83 11.96 -4.17
C ILE A 315 0.95 13.21 -4.03
N ALA A 316 -0.37 13.06 -4.01
CA ALA A 316 -1.29 14.19 -3.84
C ALA A 316 -1.08 14.90 -2.49
N GLU A 317 -0.92 14.14 -1.39
CA GLU A 317 -0.64 14.67 -0.05
C GLU A 317 0.69 15.43 -0.02
N TYR A 318 1.72 14.86 -0.65
CA TYR A 318 3.01 15.52 -0.78
C TYR A 318 2.90 16.88 -1.50
N LEU A 319 2.12 16.95 -2.58
CA LEU A 319 1.89 18.18 -3.33
C LEU A 319 1.14 19.24 -2.51
N GLU A 320 0.05 18.86 -1.82
CA GLU A 320 -0.68 19.78 -0.92
C GLU A 320 0.22 20.33 0.19
N HIS A 321 1.03 19.46 0.82
CA HIS A 321 1.93 19.84 1.91
C HIS A 321 3.07 20.74 1.44
N SER A 322 3.66 20.47 0.27
CA SER A 322 4.70 21.29 -0.33
C SER A 322 4.19 22.72 -0.60
N LEU A 323 2.96 22.83 -1.13
CA LEU A 323 2.30 24.12 -1.37
C LEU A 323 2.05 24.88 -0.06
N ALA A 324 1.65 24.18 1.00
CA ALA A 324 1.45 24.78 2.33
C ALA A 324 2.75 25.36 2.90
N ILE A 325 3.89 24.69 2.73
CA ILE A 325 5.20 25.20 3.18
C ILE A 325 5.60 26.45 2.39
N LEU A 326 5.39 26.46 1.07
CA LEU A 326 5.70 27.61 0.22
C LEU A 326 4.82 28.84 0.55
N THR A 327 3.54 28.62 0.85
CA THR A 327 2.63 29.71 1.25
C THR A 327 2.97 30.29 2.62
N CYS A 328 3.26 29.46 3.64
CA CYS A 328 3.70 29.93 4.96
C CYS A 328 5.03 30.71 4.90
N THR A 329 6.00 30.27 4.10
CA THR A 329 7.27 31.00 3.95
C THR A 329 7.11 32.31 3.18
N SER A 330 6.05 32.46 2.38
CA SER A 330 5.71 33.71 1.69
C SER A 330 5.02 34.72 2.61
N SER A 331 4.17 34.29 3.56
CA SER A 331 3.53 35.21 4.53
C SER A 331 4.51 35.82 5.52
N ASP A 332 5.56 35.10 5.91
CA ASP A 332 6.62 35.61 6.80
C ASP A 332 7.52 36.66 6.12
N LYS A 333 7.53 36.72 4.79
CA LYS A 333 8.20 37.79 4.04
C LYS A 333 7.33 39.04 3.92
N VAL A 334 6.00 38.90 3.97
CA VAL A 334 5.06 40.02 3.91
C VAL A 334 4.93 40.72 5.27
N SER A 335 4.97 39.98 6.38
CA SER A 335 4.96 40.57 7.74
C SER A 335 6.24 41.34 8.09
N ASN A 336 7.37 41.03 7.46
CA ASN A 336 8.64 41.76 7.66
C ASN A 336 8.75 43.08 6.88
N ASN A 337 7.77 43.41 6.03
CA ASN A 337 7.79 44.63 5.20
C ASN A 337 6.75 45.70 5.62
N SER A 338 5.96 45.49 6.67
CA SER A 338 5.12 46.54 7.25
C SER A 338 5.84 47.27 8.40
N THR A 339 6.28 48.50 8.12
CA THR A 339 6.64 49.60 9.04
C THR A 339 6.66 49.28 10.55
N ARG A 340 7.87 49.16 11.11
CA ARG A 340 8.14 49.20 12.55
C ARG A 340 7.79 50.58 13.15
N SER A 341 6.74 50.64 13.98
CA SER A 341 6.53 51.72 14.94
C SER A 341 7.26 51.42 16.27
N PRO A 342 7.91 52.39 16.93
CA PRO A 342 8.86 52.12 18.01
C PRO A 342 8.19 52.11 19.38
N LEU A 343 7.30 51.16 19.70
CA LEU A 343 6.80 50.94 21.06
C LEU A 343 6.23 49.50 21.15
N GLY A 344 7.10 48.51 21.36
CA GLY A 344 6.67 47.11 21.47
C GLY A 344 7.79 46.08 21.64
N ASN A 345 8.94 46.47 22.18
CA ASN A 345 10.06 45.54 22.39
C ASN A 345 10.03 45.00 23.82
N GLN A 346 9.24 43.95 24.09
CA GLN A 346 9.56 43.04 25.20
C GLN A 346 8.89 41.66 25.18
N TRP A 347 7.93 41.37 24.27
CA TRP A 347 7.19 40.10 24.30
C TRP A 347 7.54 39.08 23.20
N ASP A 348 8.28 39.45 22.15
CA ASP A 348 8.37 38.60 20.93
C ASP A 348 9.58 37.66 20.80
N GLN A 349 10.56 37.68 21.72
CA GLN A 349 11.79 36.87 21.54
C GLN A 349 11.80 35.52 22.28
N ARG A 350 10.89 35.28 23.23
CA ARG A 350 10.88 34.02 24.01
C ARG A 350 9.87 32.99 23.53
N THR A 351 8.80 33.40 22.86
CA THR A 351 7.76 32.49 22.33
C THR A 351 8.10 31.95 20.94
N ASN A 352 8.66 32.79 20.05
CA ASN A 352 9.00 32.37 18.69
C ASN A 352 10.17 31.36 18.62
N GLY A 353 11.19 31.48 19.48
CA GLY A 353 12.27 30.51 19.53
C GLY A 353 11.82 29.12 20.02
N ALA A 354 10.82 29.06 20.91
CA ALA A 354 10.29 27.80 21.42
C ALA A 354 9.34 27.10 20.41
N LEU A 355 8.61 27.87 19.60
CA LEU A 355 7.77 27.37 18.51
C LEU A 355 8.59 26.91 17.30
N GLU A 356 9.60 27.68 16.86
CA GLU A 356 10.49 27.27 15.76
C GLU A 356 11.29 26.00 16.06
N THR A 357 11.67 25.78 17.31
CA THR A 357 12.40 24.56 17.73
C THR A 357 11.44 23.36 17.81
N ARG A 358 10.23 23.54 18.35
CA ARG A 358 9.20 22.47 18.39
C ARG A 358 8.66 22.07 17.02
N VAL A 359 8.58 23.00 16.07
CA VAL A 359 8.15 22.69 14.68
C VAL A 359 9.26 21.99 13.90
N LYS A 360 10.53 22.36 14.09
CA LYS A 360 11.66 21.69 13.43
C LYS A 360 11.92 20.27 13.95
N ASP A 361 11.65 20.01 15.23
CA ASP A 361 11.89 18.71 15.85
C ASP A 361 10.74 17.70 15.64
N HIS A 362 9.58 18.12 15.11
CA HIS A 362 8.42 17.23 14.87
C HIS A 362 7.89 17.21 13.43
N LEU A 363 8.35 18.08 12.52
CA LEU A 363 7.71 18.24 11.19
C LEU A 363 8.68 18.35 10.00
N LEU A 364 9.91 17.83 10.10
CA LEU A 364 10.77 17.67 8.93
C LEU A 364 11.29 16.24 8.81
N PRO A 365 11.20 15.63 7.60
CA PRO A 365 12.00 14.48 7.27
C PRO A 365 13.46 14.73 7.59
N THR A 366 14.06 13.88 8.43
CA THR A 366 15.51 13.94 8.67
C THR A 366 16.24 13.80 7.32
N ARG A 367 17.45 14.34 7.21
CA ARG A 367 18.34 14.17 6.03
C ARG A 367 18.48 12.70 5.55
N ARG A 368 18.08 11.75 6.38
CA ARG A 368 17.94 10.30 6.17
C ARG A 368 16.84 9.94 5.16
N GLN A 369 15.64 10.53 5.29
CA GLN A 369 14.49 10.34 4.38
C GLN A 369 14.70 10.91 2.97
N ARG A 370 15.58 11.90 2.86
CA ARG A 370 15.99 12.46 1.56
C ARG A 370 17.01 11.57 0.81
N GLY A 371 17.77 10.75 1.55
CA GLY A 371 18.70 9.76 0.99
C GLY A 371 18.05 8.39 0.73
N GLU A 372 16.92 8.11 1.37
CA GLU A 372 16.02 6.96 1.11
C GLU A 372 15.39 7.05 -0.29
N MET A 373 15.17 8.27 -0.79
CA MET A 373 14.66 8.55 -2.14
C MET A 373 15.68 8.43 -3.28
N GLU A 374 16.99 8.32 -3.08
CA GLU A 374 17.93 8.13 -4.21
C GLU A 374 18.33 6.66 -4.40
N ARG A 375 18.22 5.84 -3.34
CA ARG A 375 18.74 4.45 -3.34
C ARG A 375 17.68 3.37 -3.54
N GLN A 376 16.40 3.71 -3.42
CA GLN A 376 15.31 2.84 -3.87
C GLN A 376 15.21 2.74 -5.41
N TRP A 377 15.94 3.59 -6.14
CA TRP A 377 15.90 3.67 -7.60
C TRP A 377 16.93 2.78 -8.31
N ASP A 378 18.08 2.49 -7.69
CA ASP A 378 19.15 1.68 -8.31
C ASP A 378 18.78 0.18 -8.43
N VAL A 379 17.89 -0.34 -7.57
CA VAL A 379 17.51 -1.77 -7.57
C VAL A 379 16.56 -2.12 -8.72
N LEU A 380 15.83 -1.14 -9.26
CA LEU A 380 14.99 -1.33 -10.44
C LEU A 380 15.76 -1.21 -11.77
N ASP A 381 16.99 -0.68 -11.75
CA ASP A 381 17.76 -0.37 -12.96
C ASP A 381 18.78 -1.49 -13.31
N GLU A 382 19.32 -2.21 -12.32
CA GLU A 382 20.38 -3.21 -12.56
C GLU A 382 19.92 -4.50 -13.29
N GLU A 383 18.65 -4.92 -13.18
CA GLU A 383 18.16 -6.17 -13.82
C GLU A 383 17.28 -5.94 -15.06
N VAL A 384 16.71 -4.75 -15.25
CA VAL A 384 16.01 -4.42 -16.51
C VAL A 384 17.00 -4.40 -17.68
N HIS A 385 18.26 -4.04 -17.43
CA HIS A 385 19.32 -4.16 -18.44
C HIS A 385 19.70 -5.62 -18.75
N GLU A 386 19.58 -6.56 -17.80
CA GLU A 386 19.93 -7.97 -18.05
C GLU A 386 18.82 -8.72 -18.80
N VAL A 387 17.55 -8.41 -18.52
CA VAL A 387 16.39 -9.02 -19.19
C VAL A 387 16.18 -8.46 -20.61
N VAL A 388 16.41 -7.16 -20.82
CA VAL A 388 16.34 -6.55 -22.17
C VAL A 388 17.49 -7.03 -23.06
N GLN A 389 18.66 -7.36 -22.50
CA GLN A 389 19.78 -7.96 -23.25
C GLN A 389 19.54 -9.43 -23.63
N LEU A 390 18.77 -10.18 -22.82
CA LEU A 390 18.40 -11.57 -23.13
C LEU A 390 17.35 -11.68 -24.25
N GLU A 391 16.39 -10.75 -24.32
CA GLU A 391 15.39 -10.74 -25.40
C GLU A 391 15.91 -10.16 -26.72
N LEU A 392 16.93 -9.29 -26.70
CA LEU A 392 17.58 -8.78 -27.91
C LEU A 392 18.70 -9.72 -28.45
N GLY A 393 19.06 -10.77 -27.71
CA GLY A 393 20.17 -11.68 -28.04
C GLY A 393 19.85 -12.84 -28.99
N THR A 394 18.59 -13.03 -29.43
CA THR A 394 18.19 -14.19 -30.24
C THR A 394 17.97 -13.91 -31.73
N VAL A 395 18.42 -12.76 -32.25
CA VAL A 395 18.42 -12.49 -33.69
C VAL A 395 19.78 -11.97 -34.17
N GLN A 396 20.43 -12.80 -35.01
CA GLN A 396 21.60 -12.56 -35.89
C GLN A 396 23.04 -12.79 -35.37
N ARG A 397 23.48 -14.04 -35.59
CA ARG A 397 24.74 -14.49 -36.25
C ARG A 397 25.94 -13.51 -36.35
N SER A 398 27.07 -14.05 -35.86
CA SER A 398 28.43 -14.02 -36.46
C SER A 398 29.28 -12.75 -36.25
N GLY A 399 30.19 -12.82 -35.26
CA GLY A 399 31.38 -11.97 -35.19
C GLY A 399 32.03 -11.99 -33.81
N ARG A 400 33.21 -12.60 -33.68
CA ARG A 400 34.07 -12.53 -32.49
C ARG A 400 34.33 -11.07 -32.10
N ILE A 401 34.38 -10.76 -30.79
CA ILE A 401 35.44 -9.97 -30.14
C ILE A 401 35.40 -10.21 -28.62
N VAL A 402 36.60 -10.42 -28.08
CA VAL A 402 36.98 -10.67 -26.68
C VAL A 402 37.04 -9.33 -25.94
N ILE A 403 36.53 -9.22 -24.72
CA ILE A 403 36.89 -8.11 -23.81
C ILE A 403 37.27 -8.66 -22.42
N THR A 404 38.51 -8.35 -22.05
CA THR A 404 39.22 -8.63 -20.80
C THR A 404 39.03 -7.52 -19.76
N ASN A 405 38.73 -7.92 -18.52
CA ASN A 405 39.20 -7.42 -17.21
C ASN A 405 39.93 -6.06 -17.10
N CYS A 406 39.48 -5.19 -16.18
CA CYS A 406 40.26 -4.24 -15.34
C CYS A 406 39.30 -3.52 -14.33
N ARG A 407 39.11 -3.97 -13.08
CA ARG A 407 39.80 -3.60 -11.81
C ARG A 407 39.94 -2.09 -11.45
N SER A 408 39.14 -1.67 -10.45
CA SER A 408 39.48 -0.93 -9.20
C SER A 408 40.26 0.41 -9.23
N TRP A 409 39.81 1.42 -8.45
CA TRP A 409 40.56 2.11 -7.36
C TRP A 409 39.73 3.19 -6.60
N PHE A 410 40.16 3.49 -5.38
CA PHE A 410 39.51 4.14 -4.22
C PHE A 410 39.62 5.69 -4.13
N ARG A 411 38.65 6.31 -3.43
CA ARG A 411 38.60 7.54 -2.56
C ARG A 411 39.58 8.73 -2.74
N ILE A 412 39.05 9.96 -2.55
CA ILE A 412 39.43 10.97 -1.50
C ILE A 412 38.53 12.23 -1.56
N ASP A 413 38.15 12.74 -0.36
CA ASP A 413 37.49 14.02 -0.03
C ASP A 413 38.25 15.29 -0.50
N GLN A 414 37.53 16.39 -0.80
CA GLN A 414 37.66 17.71 -0.13
C GLN A 414 36.89 18.89 -0.81
N PHE A 415 36.11 19.62 0.00
CA PHE A 415 35.92 21.08 0.10
C PHE A 415 35.55 22.01 -1.10
N ARG A 416 34.40 22.69 -0.90
CA ARG A 416 34.06 24.13 -1.10
C ARG A 416 33.95 24.78 -2.51
N ARG A 417 32.72 25.27 -2.75
CA ARG A 417 32.29 26.59 -3.28
C ARG A 417 33.18 27.27 -4.35
N VAL A 418 32.65 27.34 -5.57
CA VAL A 418 32.81 28.52 -6.46
C VAL A 418 31.45 28.85 -7.08
N THR A 419 31.14 30.13 -7.09
CA THR A 419 29.89 30.76 -7.52
C THR A 419 30.09 31.42 -8.90
N ILE A 420 29.00 31.57 -9.67
CA ILE A 420 28.70 32.62 -10.68
C ILE A 420 28.85 32.26 -12.18
N GLN A 421 27.68 31.96 -12.79
CA GLN A 421 27.05 32.53 -14.00
C GLN A 421 27.45 32.10 -15.45
N PRO A 422 26.51 32.32 -16.42
CA PRO A 422 26.24 31.42 -17.55
C PRO A 422 26.82 31.91 -18.87
N GLN A 423 27.10 30.97 -19.79
CA GLN A 423 27.38 31.28 -21.19
C GLN A 423 26.73 30.25 -22.13
N HIS A 424 25.63 30.71 -22.72
CA HIS A 424 25.15 30.56 -24.10
C HIS A 424 25.74 29.50 -25.05
N GLU A 425 24.81 28.92 -25.82
CA GLU A 425 24.92 28.62 -27.25
C GLU A 425 26.13 27.77 -27.70
N GLN A 426 25.98 26.44 -27.68
CA GLN A 426 26.67 25.59 -28.68
C GLN A 426 26.16 24.15 -28.87
N ILE A 427 25.01 23.74 -28.31
CA ILE A 427 24.48 22.37 -28.49
C ILE A 427 23.15 22.37 -29.27
N ALA A 428 23.09 23.14 -30.36
CA ALA A 428 21.93 23.18 -31.27
C ALA A 428 22.31 22.93 -32.74
N LYS A 429 23.42 22.24 -33.02
CA LYS A 429 23.91 22.00 -34.40
C LYS A 429 24.40 20.59 -34.73
N LEU A 430 23.95 19.55 -34.02
CA LEU A 430 24.33 18.16 -34.32
C LEU A 430 23.16 17.18 -34.50
N ILE A 431 21.93 17.67 -34.68
CA ILE A 431 20.77 16.84 -35.03
C ILE A 431 20.13 17.40 -36.30
N THR A 432 20.82 17.29 -37.43
CA THR A 432 20.24 17.33 -38.78
C THR A 432 21.22 16.64 -39.71
N THR A 433 21.10 15.32 -39.85
CA THR A 433 21.35 14.54 -41.08
C THR A 433 21.32 13.05 -40.73
N ASP A 434 20.76 12.26 -41.63
CA ASP A 434 20.55 10.80 -41.61
C ASP A 434 19.38 10.32 -40.74
N SER A 435 18.39 9.57 -41.26
CA SER A 435 18.23 9.00 -42.60
C SER A 435 16.78 8.56 -42.78
N SER A 436 16.16 9.11 -43.81
CA SER A 436 15.12 8.44 -44.58
C SER A 436 15.68 7.15 -45.17
N VAL A 437 15.00 6.02 -44.97
CA VAL A 437 14.90 4.81 -45.81
C VAL A 437 14.48 3.67 -44.87
N MET A 438 13.24 3.18 -45.00
CA MET A 438 12.89 1.76 -45.16
C MET A 438 11.37 1.68 -45.34
N VAL A 439 11.02 0.98 -46.43
CA VAL A 439 9.70 0.56 -46.87
C VAL A 439 9.16 -0.55 -45.96
#